data_AF-A0A7Y2HNB8-F1
#
_entry.id   AF-A0A7Y2HNB8-F1
#
_cell.length_a   1.000
_cell.length_b   1.000
_cell.length_c   1.000
_cell.angle_alpha   90.00
_cell.angle_beta   90.00
_cell.angle_gamma   90.00
#
_symmetry.space_group_name_H-M   'P 1'
#
loop_
_entity.id
_entity.type
_entity.pdbx_description
1 polymer ?
#
loop_
_entity_poly.entity_id
_entity_poly.type
_entity_poly.pdbx_seq_one_letter_code
_entity_poly.pdbx_strand_id
1 'polypeptide(L)' 'MTSDADLLAVSRLTPEAKLRVLSGMIHQAWTLKEAWLRLRHPEASDAEIRRRAREMVGERSS' A
#
# COMPACT_ATOMS: atom_id res chain seq x y z
N MET A 1 13.81 -2.09 7.38
CA MET A 1 14.01 -3.05 8.49
C MET A 1 13.14 -2.58 9.63
N THR A 2 12.15 -3.36 10.04
CA THR A 2 11.31 -3.03 11.21
C THR A 2 12.15 -3.27 12.47
N SER A 3 12.24 -2.27 13.35
CA SER A 3 12.99 -2.41 14.60
C SER A 3 12.20 -3.17 15.65
N ASP A 4 12.88 -3.74 16.64
CA ASP A 4 12.21 -4.39 17.78
C ASP A 4 11.30 -3.40 18.54
N ALA A 5 11.65 -2.12 18.56
CA ALA A 5 10.83 -1.05 19.13
C ALA A 5 9.50 -0.86 18.37
N ASP A 6 9.52 -0.98 17.04
CA ASP A 6 8.31 -0.88 16.22
C ASP A 6 7.36 -2.05 16.48
N LEU A 7 7.90 -3.27 16.62
CA LEU A 7 7.12 -4.46 16.95
C LEU A 7 6.48 -4.36 18.35
N LEU A 8 7.21 -3.80 19.31
CA LEU A 8 6.70 -3.54 20.66
C LEU A 8 5.64 -2.44 20.69
N ALA A 9 5.75 -1.43 19.83
CA ALA A 9 4.73 -0.40 19.68
C ALA A 9 3.43 -0.99 19.10
N VAL A 10 3.53 -1.82 18.06
CA VAL A 10 2.36 -2.48 17.44
C VAL A 10 1.70 -3.44 18.41
N SER A 11 2.45 -4.20 19.22
CA SER A 11 1.87 -5.18 20.15
C SER A 11 0.94 -4.56 21.18
N ARG A 12 1.22 -3.29 21.58
CA ARG A 12 0.44 -2.51 22.56
C ARG A 12 -0.81 -1.84 21.99
N LEU A 13 -1.00 -1.87 20.67
CA LEU A 13 -2.18 -1.29 20.03
C LEU A 13 -3.42 -2.16 20.24
N THR A 14 -4.58 -1.50 20.38
CA THR A 14 -5.87 -2.19 20.29
C THR A 14 -6.07 -2.78 18.89
N PRO A 15 -6.93 -3.79 18.71
CA PRO A 15 -7.25 -4.35 17.40
C PRO A 15 -7.66 -3.28 16.36
N GLU A 16 -8.50 -2.31 16.76
CA GLU A 16 -8.97 -1.23 15.89
C GLU A 16 -7.81 -0.32 15.47
N ALA A 17 -6.89 -0.02 16.40
CA ALA A 17 -5.71 0.76 16.09
C ALA A 17 -4.76 0.03 15.13
N LYS A 18 -4.59 -1.29 15.29
CA LYS A 18 -3.83 -2.13 14.35
C LYS A 18 -4.44 -2.10 12.95
N LEU A 19 -5.77 -2.24 12.85
CA LEU A 19 -6.47 -2.16 11.58
C LEU A 19 -6.28 -0.80 10.90
N ARG A 20 -6.37 0.31 11.64
CA ARG A 20 -6.11 1.65 11.09
C ARG A 20 -4.69 1.79 10.53
N VAL A 21 -3.69 1.29 11.26
CA VAL A 21 -2.29 1.32 10.80
C VAL A 21 -2.16 0.49 9.52
N LEU A 22 -2.68 -0.73 9.50
CA LEU A 22 -2.62 -1.61 8.34
C LEU A 22 -3.28 -0.97 7.11
N SER A 23 -4.48 -0.41 7.26
CA SER A 23 -5.18 0.29 6.18
C SER A 23 -4.37 1.48 5.65
N GLY A 24 -3.72 2.24 6.53
CA GLY A 24 -2.82 3.33 6.14
C GLY A 24 -1.62 2.83 5.34
N MET A 25 -0.99 1.73 5.78
CA MET A 25 0.15 1.12 5.08
C MET A 25 -0.24 0.61 3.70
N ILE A 26 -1.43 -0.01 3.55
CA ILE A 26 -1.95 -0.46 2.26
C ILE A 26 -2.13 0.74 1.32
N HIS A 27 -2.72 1.82 1.81
CA HIS A 27 -2.90 3.03 1.01
C HIS A 27 -1.56 3.62 0.53
N GLN A 28 -0.58 3.74 1.43
CA GLN A 28 0.76 4.20 1.08
C GLN A 28 1.45 3.30 0.05
N ALA A 29 1.28 1.98 0.17
CA ALA A 29 1.81 1.02 -0.79
C ALA A 29 1.20 1.21 -2.18
N TRP A 30 -0.11 1.52 -2.29
CA TRP A 30 -0.73 1.88 -3.56
C TRP A 30 -0.17 3.16 -4.14
N THR A 31 -0.07 4.23 -3.36
CA THR A 31 0.49 5.51 -3.81
C THR A 31 1.90 5.33 -4.37
N LEU A 32 2.73 4.54 -3.69
CA LEU A 32 4.10 4.26 -4.13
C LEU A 32 4.12 3.46 -5.44
N LYS A 33 3.27 2.43 -5.57
CA LYS A 33 3.17 1.65 -6.82
C LYS A 33 2.69 2.49 -7.98
N GLU A 34 1.70 3.36 -7.77
CA GLU A 34 1.26 4.28 -8.81
C GLU A 34 2.37 5.24 -9.23
N ALA A 35 3.09 5.85 -8.27
CA ALA A 35 4.21 6.74 -8.57
C ALA A 35 5.30 6.03 -9.38
N TRP A 36 5.64 4.80 -9.00
CA TRP A 36 6.58 3.97 -9.74
C TRP A 36 6.09 3.65 -11.16
N LEU A 37 4.81 3.33 -11.34
CA LEU A 37 4.22 3.08 -12.66
C LEU A 37 4.23 4.34 -13.53
N ARG A 38 3.91 5.52 -12.98
CA ARG A 38 3.98 6.80 -13.72
C ARG A 38 5.40 7.11 -14.20
N LEU A 39 6.41 6.81 -13.39
CA LEU A 39 7.82 6.97 -13.78
C LEU A 39 8.22 6.03 -14.91
N ARG A 40 7.68 4.80 -14.94
CA ARG A 40 8.04 3.77 -15.93
C ARG A 40 7.21 3.82 -17.21
N HIS A 41 5.99 4.35 -17.13
CA HIS A 41 5.01 4.42 -18.22
C HIS A 41 4.37 5.81 -18.28
N PRO A 42 5.13 6.87 -18.61
CA PRO A 42 4.62 8.25 -18.64
C PRO A 42 3.47 8.45 -19.65
N GLU A 43 3.37 7.58 -20.66
CA GLU A 43 2.32 7.58 -21.67
C GLU A 43 1.01 6.92 -21.21
N ALA A 44 1.03 6.16 -20.11
CA ALA A 44 -0.15 5.47 -19.63
C ALA A 44 -1.14 6.45 -19.01
N SER A 45 -2.43 6.19 -19.23
CA SER A 45 -3.49 6.96 -18.58
C SER A 45 -3.54 6.66 -17.07
N ASP A 46 -4.00 7.63 -16.28
CA ASP A 46 -4.17 7.45 -14.84
C ASP A 46 -5.08 6.26 -14.47
N ALA A 47 -6.08 5.95 -15.30
CA ALA A 47 -6.95 4.80 -15.10
C ALA A 47 -6.18 3.48 -15.23
N GLU A 48 -5.30 3.38 -16.22
CA GLU A 48 -4.45 2.21 -16.44
C GLU A 48 -3.40 2.05 -15.33
N ILE A 49 -2.79 3.16 -14.89
CA ILE A 49 -1.87 3.17 -13.74
C ILE A 49 -2.55 2.62 -12.48
N ARG A 50 -3.75 3.10 -12.15
CA ARG A 50 -4.52 2.63 -10.99
C ARG A 50 -4.89 1.15 -11.09
N ARG A 51 -5.36 0.71 -12.27
CA ARG A 51 -5.70 -0.70 -12.52
C ARG A 51 -4.49 -1.61 -12.27
N ARG A 52 -3.34 -1.28 -12.86
CA ARG A 52 -2.10 -2.05 -12.69
C ARG A 52 -1.61 -2.04 -11.24
N ALA A 53 -1.68 -0.90 -10.55
CA ALA A 53 -1.28 -0.81 -9.15
C ALA A 53 -2.09 -1.75 -8.24
N ARG A 54 -3.39 -1.91 -8.52
CA ARG A 54 -4.27 -2.87 -7.81
C ARG A 54 -3.94 -4.33 -8.15
N GLU A 55 -3.68 -4.65 -9.41
CA GLU A 55 -3.28 -6.00 -9.82
C GLU A 55 -1.99 -6.45 -9.12
N MET A 56 -1.05 -5.52 -8.91
CA MET A 56 0.22 -5.78 -8.23
C MET A 56 0.08 -6.09 -6.72
N VAL A 57 -1.07 -5.82 -6.07
CA VAL A 57 -1.32 -6.22 -4.67
C VAL A 57 -2.18 -7.47 -4.54
N GLY A 58 -2.57 -8.11 -5.65
CA GLY A 58 -3.42 -9.31 -5.60
C GLY A 58 -4.90 -9.03 -5.35
N GLU A 59 -5.35 -7.78 -5.42
CA GLU A 59 -6.77 -7.46 -5.65
C GLU A 59 -7.12 -7.86 -7.09
N ARG A 60 -7.21 -9.17 -7.35
CA ARG A 60 -7.85 -9.65 -8.56
C ARG A 60 -9.33 -9.36 -8.35
N SER A 61 -9.86 -8.40 -9.11
CA SER A 61 -11.30 -8.10 -9.13
C SER A 61 -12.05 -9.41 -9.39
N SER A 62 -12.73 -9.90 -8.36
CA SER A 62 -13.85 -10.83 -8.50
C SER A 62 -15.06 -10.07 -9.03
#